data_AF-A0A8S2FPG6-F1
#
_entry.id   AF-A0A8S2FPG6-F1
#
_cell.length_a   1.000
_cell.length_b   1.000
_cell.length_c   1.000
_cell.angle_alpha   90.00
_cell.angle_beta   90.00
_cell.angle_gamma   90.00
#
_symmetry.space_group_name_H-M   'P 1'
#
loop_
_entity.id
_entity.type
_entity.pdbx_description
1 polymer ?
#
loop_
_entity_poly.entity_id
_entity_poly.type
_entity_poly.pdbx_seq_one_letter_code
_entity_poly.pdbx_strand_id
1 'polypeptide(L)'
;PIKNIYLANLNPLRARETTNCPNCLSMIDGESLDVYCGADGYPKPEIDVYLDKNSTSRLVLSIAGVKKPDTINDLFKPSSYEAYRIERLTPEDNGRWLTCEADLTKAEKTIKKLISKQLYIECK
;
A
#
# COMPACT_ATOMS: atom_id res chain seq x y z
N PRO A 1 -10.21 -1.04 -18.77
CA PRO A 1 -10.26 -1.85 -17.52
C PRO A 1 -8.91 -1.80 -16.80
N ILE A 2 -8.88 -2.00 -15.48
CA ILE A 2 -7.62 -2.01 -14.69
C ILE A 2 -6.78 -3.21 -15.12
N LYS A 3 -5.58 -2.94 -15.64
CA LYS A 3 -4.66 -3.98 -16.09
C LYS A 3 -3.87 -4.50 -14.90
N ASN A 4 -3.16 -3.60 -14.22
CA ASN A 4 -2.27 -3.95 -13.12
C ASN A 4 -2.46 -3.04 -11.92
N ILE A 5 -2.21 -3.57 -10.72
CA ILE A 5 -2.16 -2.86 -9.46
C ILE A 5 -0.88 -3.26 -8.73
N TYR A 6 -0.23 -2.29 -8.10
CA TYR A 6 1.05 -2.48 -7.42
C TYR A 6 1.01 -1.82 -6.06
N LEU A 7 1.52 -2.55 -5.06
CA LEU A 7 1.76 -2.08 -3.71
C LEU A 7 3.21 -2.38 -3.35
N ALA A 8 3.98 -1.32 -3.12
CA ALA A 8 5.41 -1.42 -2.82
C ALA A 8 5.75 -0.64 -1.55
N ASN A 9 6.70 -1.16 -0.78
CA ASN A 9 7.38 -0.41 0.26
C ASN A 9 8.61 0.27 -0.34
N LEU A 10 8.78 1.55 -0.06
CA LEU A 10 9.89 2.35 -0.56
C LEU A 10 11.20 2.22 0.19
N ASN A 11 11.16 1.68 1.40
CA ASN A 11 12.34 1.43 2.22
C ASN A 11 12.55 -0.08 2.33
N PRO A 12 13.03 -0.77 1.27
CA PRO A 12 13.34 -2.20 1.32
C PRO A 12 14.47 -2.54 2.30
N LEU A 13 15.24 -1.53 2.76
CA LEU A 13 16.23 -1.68 3.83
C LEU A 13 15.59 -1.78 5.23
N ARG A 14 14.33 -1.37 5.39
CA ARG A 14 13.60 -1.32 6.66
C ARG A 14 12.45 -2.31 6.74
N ALA A 15 12.06 -2.88 5.61
CA ALA A 15 11.09 -3.95 5.58
C ALA A 15 11.58 -5.16 4.83
N ARG A 16 11.36 -6.30 5.44
CA ARG A 16 11.73 -7.59 4.88
C ARG A 16 10.46 -8.40 4.64
N GLU A 17 10.33 -8.97 3.44
CA GLU A 17 9.36 -10.04 3.23
C GLU A 17 9.79 -11.22 4.11
N THR A 18 8.90 -11.66 5.00
CA THR A 18 9.24 -12.73 5.92
C THR A 18 9.09 -14.07 5.21
N THR A 19 10.09 -14.95 5.36
CA THR A 19 10.08 -16.30 4.78
C THR A 19 8.87 -17.12 5.26
N ASN A 20 8.34 -16.77 6.45
CA ASN A 20 7.20 -17.43 7.07
C ASN A 20 5.85 -16.78 6.69
N CYS A 21 5.86 -15.62 6.03
CA CYS A 21 4.66 -14.98 5.52
C CYS A 21 5.00 -14.15 4.26
N PRO A 22 4.91 -14.76 3.07
CA PRO A 22 5.30 -14.10 1.80
C PRO A 22 4.44 -12.88 1.45
N ASN A 23 3.25 -12.78 2.05
CA ASN A 23 2.37 -11.61 1.92
C ASN A 23 2.46 -10.66 3.12
N CYS A 24 3.46 -10.82 3.98
CA CYS A 24 3.70 -9.92 5.11
C CYS A 24 4.83 -8.94 4.81
N LEU A 25 4.73 -7.79 5.47
CA LEU A 25 5.76 -6.78 5.55
C LEU A 25 6.24 -6.72 7.00
N SER A 26 7.44 -7.24 7.27
CA SER A 26 8.06 -7.07 8.59
C SER A 26 8.55 -5.64 8.75
N MET A 27 8.24 -5.04 9.90
CA MET A 27 8.59 -3.69 10.31
C MET A 27 9.05 -3.72 11.76
N ILE A 28 9.91 -2.80 12.17
CA ILE A 28 10.35 -2.68 13.56
C ILE A 28 9.47 -1.67 14.30
N ASP A 29 9.16 -1.93 15.57
CA ASP A 29 8.43 -1.00 16.45
C ASP A 29 9.08 0.41 16.46
N GLY A 30 8.23 1.43 16.29
CA GLY A 30 8.57 2.84 16.20
C GLY A 30 9.04 3.30 14.81
N GLU A 31 9.24 2.40 13.85
CA GLU A 31 9.65 2.79 12.49
C GLU A 31 8.52 3.41 11.69
N SER A 32 8.90 4.12 10.61
CA SER A 32 7.95 4.65 9.64
C SER A 32 7.97 3.82 8.37
N LEU A 33 6.79 3.60 7.81
CA LEU A 33 6.56 2.85 6.58
C LEU A 33 6.15 3.78 5.45
N ASP A 34 6.96 3.85 4.39
CA ASP A 34 6.64 4.59 3.18
C ASP A 34 6.07 3.62 2.12
N VAL A 35 4.87 3.91 1.61
CA VAL A 35 4.07 3.03 0.76
C VAL A 35 3.75 3.72 -0.57
N TYR A 36 3.90 2.99 -1.68
CA TYR A 36 3.30 3.35 -2.96
C TYR A 36 2.20 2.39 -3.36
N CYS A 37 1.10 2.97 -3.81
CA CYS A 37 0.04 2.28 -4.53
C CYS A 37 -0.07 2.88 -5.93
N GLY A 38 -0.06 2.04 -6.95
CA GLY A 38 -0.21 2.48 -8.32
C GLY A 38 -1.03 1.50 -9.14
N ALA A 39 -1.86 2.02 -10.04
CA ALA A 39 -2.60 1.20 -10.98
C ALA A 39 -2.49 1.74 -12.40
N ASP A 40 -2.51 0.82 -13.36
CA ASP A 40 -2.66 1.12 -14.77
C ASP A 40 -4.06 0.73 -15.26
N GLY A 41 -4.69 1.66 -15.96
CA GLY A 41 -6.07 1.53 -16.40
C GLY A 41 -6.55 2.76 -17.17
N TYR A 42 -7.55 2.50 -18.01
CA TYR A 42 -8.37 3.52 -18.66
C TYR A 42 -9.86 3.18 -18.42
N PRO A 43 -10.70 4.15 -18.01
CA PRO A 43 -10.34 5.52 -17.60
C PRO A 43 -9.35 5.55 -16.43
N LYS A 44 -8.78 6.71 -16.07
CA LYS A 44 -7.81 6.79 -14.95
C LYS A 44 -8.47 6.29 -13.65
N PRO A 45 -7.92 5.26 -12.98
CA PRO A 45 -8.50 4.74 -11.74
C PRO A 45 -8.28 5.68 -10.57
N GLU A 46 -9.24 5.70 -9.66
CA GLU A 46 -9.07 6.30 -8.34
C GLU A 46 -8.31 5.32 -7.44
N ILE A 47 -7.42 5.85 -6.61
CA ILE A 47 -6.56 5.06 -5.74
C ILE A 47 -6.89 5.39 -4.30
N ASP A 48 -7.14 4.35 -3.52
CA ASP A 48 -7.33 4.42 -2.08
C ASP A 48 -6.31 3.51 -1.39
N VAL A 49 -5.65 4.01 -0.35
CA VAL A 49 -4.78 3.19 0.50
C VAL A 49 -5.24 3.30 1.94
N TYR A 50 -5.33 2.15 2.60
CA TYR A 50 -5.79 2.08 3.98
C TYR A 50 -5.16 0.91 4.74
N LEU A 51 -5.15 1.05 6.07
CA LEU A 51 -4.89 -0.05 6.98
C LEU A 51 -6.20 -0.58 7.54
N ASP A 52 -6.39 -1.89 7.56
CA ASP A 52 -7.54 -2.52 8.19
C ASP A 52 -7.14 -3.68 9.12
N LYS A 53 -7.83 -3.82 10.24
CA LYS A 53 -7.72 -5.00 11.13
C LYS A 53 -9.01 -5.77 11.03
N ASN A 54 -8.97 -7.00 10.52
CA ASN A 54 -10.14 -7.87 10.35
C ASN A 54 -11.35 -7.16 9.69
N SER A 55 -11.10 -6.36 8.65
CA SER A 55 -12.14 -5.63 7.89
C SER A 55 -13.03 -4.67 8.70
N THR A 56 -12.69 -4.35 9.95
CA THR A 56 -13.57 -3.59 10.86
C THR A 56 -13.11 -2.16 11.14
N SER A 57 -11.81 -1.88 11.01
CA SER A 57 -11.24 -0.56 11.32
C SER A 57 -10.39 -0.04 10.16
N ARG A 58 -11.01 0.68 9.21
CA ARG A 58 -10.31 1.32 8.09
C ARG A 58 -9.64 2.62 8.57
N LEU A 59 -8.33 2.61 8.70
CA LEU A 59 -7.53 3.82 8.90
C LEU A 59 -7.07 4.34 7.53
N VAL A 60 -7.57 5.50 7.13
CA VAL A 60 -7.08 6.21 5.94
C VAL A 60 -5.74 6.84 6.29
N LEU A 61 -4.71 6.46 5.55
CA LEU A 61 -3.37 7.00 5.74
C LEU A 61 -3.35 8.41 5.14
N SER A 62 -2.76 9.39 5.82
CA SER A 62 -2.67 10.77 5.33
C SER A 62 -1.36 11.00 4.56
N ILE A 63 -1.43 11.92 3.58
CA ILE A 63 -0.35 12.28 2.67
C ILE A 63 0.69 13.12 3.43
N ALA A 64 1.90 12.60 3.62
CA ALA A 64 3.03 13.38 4.11
C ALA A 64 4.15 13.38 3.07
N GLY A 65 4.13 14.37 2.17
CA GLY A 65 5.34 14.93 1.53
C GLY A 65 6.30 13.99 0.80
N VAL A 66 5.94 12.73 0.53
CA VAL A 66 6.82 11.77 -0.14
C VAL A 66 6.98 12.24 -1.59
N LYS A 67 8.22 12.49 -2.00
CA LYS A 67 8.54 12.91 -3.36
C LYS A 67 7.99 11.86 -4.31
N LYS A 68 7.12 12.29 -5.22
CA LYS A 68 6.47 11.42 -6.20
C LYS A 68 7.55 10.79 -7.08
N PRO A 69 7.63 9.45 -7.19
CA PRO A 69 8.64 8.81 -7.98
C PRO A 69 8.14 8.78 -9.43
N ASP A 70 9.04 8.95 -10.40
CA ASP A 70 8.65 8.87 -11.81
C ASP A 70 8.35 7.40 -12.23
N THR A 71 8.78 6.43 -11.41
CA THR A 71 8.61 4.98 -11.58
C THR A 71 8.41 4.28 -10.23
N ILE A 72 7.49 3.31 -10.13
CA ILE A 72 7.35 2.47 -8.91
C ILE A 72 8.39 1.34 -8.90
N ASN A 73 8.79 0.92 -10.09
CA ASN A 73 9.98 0.15 -10.46
C ASN A 73 10.27 0.58 -11.90
N ASP A 74 11.51 0.51 -12.42
CA ASP A 74 11.88 1.01 -13.76
C ASP A 74 11.01 0.49 -14.92
N LEU A 75 10.22 -0.57 -14.68
CA LEU A 75 9.31 -1.23 -15.61
C LEU A 75 7.83 -0.87 -15.45
N PHE A 76 7.41 -0.21 -14.36
CA PHE A 76 5.99 0.12 -14.12
C PHE A 76 5.74 1.63 -14.00
N LYS A 77 5.01 2.16 -14.98
CA LYS A 77 4.51 3.54 -15.06
C LYS A 77 2.99 3.55 -14.89
N PRO A 78 2.47 3.71 -13.66
CA PRO A 78 1.03 3.73 -13.42
C PRO A 78 0.34 4.93 -14.08
N SER A 79 -0.91 4.75 -14.52
CA SER A 79 -1.76 5.87 -14.95
C SER A 79 -2.33 6.66 -13.76
N SER A 80 -2.41 6.04 -12.58
CA SER A 80 -2.77 6.67 -11.30
C SER A 80 -1.93 6.12 -10.16
N TYR A 81 -1.50 6.99 -9.24
CA TYR A 81 -0.65 6.61 -8.11
C TYR A 81 -0.94 7.48 -6.89
N GLU A 82 -0.70 6.90 -5.72
CA GLU A 82 -0.69 7.61 -4.44
C GLU A 82 0.46 7.12 -3.55
N ALA A 83 0.94 8.03 -2.71
CA ALA A 83 2.09 7.84 -1.84
C ALA A 83 1.70 8.15 -0.39
N TYR A 84 2.00 7.23 0.52
CA TYR A 84 1.66 7.38 1.92
C TYR A 84 2.84 7.09 2.82
N ARG A 85 2.86 7.77 3.97
CA ARG A 85 3.81 7.50 5.04
C ARG A 85 3.03 7.21 6.31
N ILE A 86 3.28 6.04 6.90
CA ILE A 86 2.76 5.66 8.21
C ILE A 86 3.86 5.94 9.20
N GLU A 87 3.69 6.95 10.04
CA GLU A 87 4.67 7.29 11.05
C GLU A 87 4.47 6.46 12.31
N ARG A 88 5.59 6.05 12.93
CA ARG A 88 5.62 5.40 14.25
C ARG A 88 4.67 4.19 14.36
N LEU A 89 4.94 3.16 13.56
CA LEU A 89 4.25 1.88 13.69
C LEU A 89 4.39 1.31 15.10
N THR A 90 3.31 0.79 15.65
CA THR A 90 3.25 0.26 17.01
C THR A 90 2.89 -1.23 17.01
N PRO A 91 3.08 -1.97 18.11
CA PRO A 91 2.63 -3.36 18.21
C PRO A 91 1.11 -3.53 18.00
N GLU A 92 0.30 -2.48 18.16
CA GLU A 92 -1.15 -2.50 17.90
C GLU A 92 -1.47 -2.62 16.40
N ASP A 93 -0.55 -2.17 15.54
CA ASP A 93 -0.62 -2.27 14.08
C ASP A 93 -0.27 -3.67 13.56
N ASN A 94 0.27 -4.53 14.42
CA ASN A 94 0.57 -5.91 14.07
C ASN A 94 -0.69 -6.66 13.62
N GLY A 95 -0.58 -7.36 12.50
CA GLY A 95 -1.68 -8.09 11.87
C GLY A 95 -2.64 -7.23 11.05
N ARG A 96 -2.47 -5.90 10.99
CA ARG A 96 -3.25 -5.05 10.08
C ARG A 96 -2.88 -5.32 8.63
N TRP A 97 -3.87 -5.28 7.74
CA TRP A 97 -3.68 -5.35 6.29
C TRP A 97 -3.50 -3.95 5.73
N LEU A 98 -2.37 -3.74 5.07
CA LEU A 98 -2.13 -2.59 4.21
C LEU A 98 -2.70 -2.91 2.85
N THR A 99 -3.77 -2.23 2.47
CA THR A 99 -4.50 -2.48 1.23
C THR A 99 -4.43 -1.27 0.31
N CYS A 100 -4.12 -1.54 -0.95
CA CYS A 100 -4.16 -0.63 -2.07
C CYS A 100 -5.33 -1.04 -2.96
N GLU A 101 -6.32 -0.15 -3.07
CA GLU A 101 -7.53 -0.33 -3.87
C GLU A 101 -7.49 0.62 -5.06
N ALA A 102 -7.71 0.08 -6.25
CA ALA A 102 -7.88 0.83 -7.48
C ALA A 102 -9.32 0.65 -7.99
N ASP A 103 -10.01 1.76 -8.18
CA ASP A 103 -11.43 1.81 -8.50
C ASP A 103 -11.70 2.52 -9.84
N LEU A 104 -12.49 1.89 -10.71
CA LEU A 104 -13.02 2.47 -11.95
C LEU A 104 -14.53 2.74 -11.90
N THR A 105 -15.20 2.53 -10.76
CA THR A 105 -16.65 2.69 -10.60
C THR A 105 -17.14 4.08 -10.97
N LYS A 106 -16.34 5.13 -10.74
CA LYS A 106 -16.69 6.50 -11.15
C LYS A 106 -16.61 6.74 -12.66
N ALA A 107 -15.98 5.83 -13.41
CA ALA A 107 -15.62 6.07 -14.79
C ALA A 107 -16.23 5.06 -15.79
N GLU A 108 -16.41 3.78 -15.44
CA GLU A 108 -17.22 2.80 -16.19
C GLU A 108 -17.26 1.43 -15.47
N LYS A 109 -18.44 1.01 -15.00
CA LYS A 109 -18.73 -0.30 -14.37
C LYS A 109 -17.89 -0.66 -13.13
N THR A 110 -18.46 -1.52 -12.28
CA THR A 110 -17.98 -1.89 -10.94
C THR A 110 -16.71 -2.75 -10.96
N ILE A 111 -15.59 -2.20 -11.45
CA ILE A 111 -14.30 -2.88 -11.48
C ILE A 111 -13.42 -2.27 -10.39
N LYS A 112 -13.29 -3.01 -9.30
CA LYS A 112 -12.31 -2.76 -8.22
C LYS A 112 -11.23 -3.82 -8.31
N LYS A 113 -9.97 -3.42 -8.21
CA LYS A 113 -8.84 -4.33 -7.96
C LYS A 113 -8.17 -3.93 -6.66
N LEU A 114 -7.77 -4.91 -5.88
CA LEU A 114 -7.08 -4.69 -4.63
C LEU A 114 -5.83 -5.57 -4.53
N ILE A 115 -4.83 -5.08 -3.82
CA ILE A 115 -3.64 -5.81 -3.42
C ILE A 115 -3.34 -5.45 -1.96
N SER A 116 -3.00 -6.45 -1.17
CA SER A 116 -2.80 -6.28 0.27
C SER A 116 -1.54 -6.97 0.76
N LYS A 117 -0.89 -6.37 1.76
CA LYS A 117 0.18 -6.98 2.54
C LYS A 117 -0.14 -6.85 4.03
N GLN A 118 0.08 -7.90 4.81
CA GLN A 118 -0.14 -7.85 6.25
C GLN A 118 1.09 -7.27 6.97
N LEU A 119 0.89 -6.38 7.93
CA LEU A 119 1.97 -5.85 8.75
C LEU A 119 2.36 -6.85 9.82
N TYR A 120 3.66 -7.09 9.95
CA TYR A 120 4.26 -7.83 11.06
C TYR A 120 5.19 -6.88 11.81
N ILE A 121 4.87 -6.54 13.06
CA ILE A 121 5.66 -5.61 13.86
C ILE A 121 6.55 -6.39 14.82
N GLU A 122 7.86 -6.27 14.65
CA GLU A 122 8.88 -6.83 15.52
C GLU A 122 9.17 -5.85 16.67
N CYS A 123 9.03 -6.33 17.91
CA CYS A 123 9.46 -5.59 19.09
C CYS A 123 10.99 -5.50 19.13
N LYS A 124 11.53 -4.33 19.49
CA LYS A 124 12.96 -4.15 19.78
C LYS A 124 13.38 -4.77 21.10
#